data_AF-A0A348TWZ0-F1
#
_entry.id   AF-A0A348TWZ0-F1
#
_cell.length_a   1.000
_cell.length_b   1.000
_cell.length_c   1.000
_cell.angle_alpha   90.00
_cell.angle_beta   90.00
_cell.angle_gamma   90.00
#
_symmetry.space_group_name_H-M   'P 1'
#
loop_
_entity.id
_entity.type
_entity.pdbx_description
1 polymer ?
#
loop_
_entity_poly.entity_id
_entity_poly.type
_entity_poly.pdbx_seq_one_letter_code
_entity_poly.pdbx_strand_id
1 'polypeptide(L)'
;HIPLPELGPLLTQSSNKVVLTAQADIWVEEHFTAEVKWEGRTHTIELWLSGPFTYLRRGGWEKHVSIALHAVEEGVGLDIDSKNSLVTVLSYAPKILVHSQE
;
A
#
# COMPACT_ATOMS: atom_id res chain seq x y z
N HIS A 1 23.74 36.08 -6.36
CA HIS A 1 22.81 35.55 -7.38
C HIS A 1 23.56 34.48 -8.16
N ILE A 2 23.23 33.21 -7.98
CA ILE A 2 23.82 32.12 -8.76
C ILE A 2 22.80 31.80 -9.87
N PRO A 3 23.19 31.81 -11.15
CA PRO A 3 22.27 31.54 -12.24
C PRO A 3 21.86 30.05 -12.25
N LEU A 4 20.56 29.80 -12.34
CA LEU A 4 19.94 28.45 -12.34
C LEU A 4 20.47 27.39 -13.34
N PRO A 5 21.14 27.70 -14.47
CA PRO A 5 21.51 26.67 -15.44
C PRO A 5 22.68 25.75 -15.03
N GLU A 6 23.41 26.04 -13.94
CA GLU A 6 24.60 25.26 -13.55
C GLU A 6 24.32 24.08 -12.60
N LEU A 7 23.06 23.87 -12.21
CA LEU A 7 22.65 22.67 -11.48
C LEU A 7 22.39 21.53 -12.49
N GLY A 8 23.47 20.94 -13.03
CA GLY A 8 23.40 19.63 -13.68
C GLY A 8 22.81 18.55 -12.75
N PRO A 9 22.67 17.27 -13.20
CA PRO A 9 21.99 16.22 -12.43
C PRO A 9 22.82 15.81 -11.21
N LEU A 10 22.81 16.66 -10.18
CA LEU A 10 23.30 16.37 -8.85
C LEU A 10 22.29 15.42 -8.22
N LEU A 11 22.55 14.14 -8.44
CA LEU A 11 22.08 13.03 -7.60
C LEU A 11 22.56 13.28 -6.17
N THR A 12 21.86 14.16 -5.47
CA THR A 12 21.89 14.23 -4.01
C THR A 12 21.04 13.07 -3.53
N GLN A 13 21.71 11.98 -3.16
CA GLN A 13 21.16 10.91 -2.36
C GLN A 13 20.90 11.49 -0.96
N SER A 14 19.70 12.03 -0.75
CA SER A 14 19.16 12.24 0.58
C SER A 14 17.94 11.35 0.71
N SER A 15 17.88 10.58 1.79
CA SER A 15 16.67 9.88 2.20
C SER A 15 15.54 10.91 2.25
N ASN A 16 14.46 10.63 1.52
CA ASN A 16 13.25 11.45 1.36
C ASN A 16 13.40 12.70 0.45
N LYS A 17 13.43 12.49 -0.87
CA LYS A 17 13.10 13.54 -1.85
C LYS A 17 11.66 13.39 -2.31
N VAL A 18 10.83 14.38 -1.99
CA VAL A 18 9.51 14.58 -2.61
C VAL A 18 9.71 15.50 -3.81
N VAL A 19 9.44 15.00 -5.00
CA VAL A 19 9.44 15.81 -6.23
C VAL A 19 8.02 16.34 -6.45
N LEU A 20 7.82 17.64 -6.20
CA LEU A 20 6.55 18.33 -6.49
C LEU A 20 6.55 18.77 -7.97
N THR A 21 5.88 18.01 -8.83
CA THR A 21 5.50 18.51 -10.17
C THR A 21 4.01 18.81 -10.16
N ALA A 22 3.63 20.04 -10.51
CA ALA A 22 2.27 20.54 -10.36
C ALA A 22 1.22 19.91 -11.30
N GLN A 23 1.56 18.85 -12.05
CA GLN A 23 0.71 18.24 -13.07
C GLN A 23 0.76 16.70 -13.12
N ALA A 24 1.69 16.03 -12.43
CA ALA A 24 1.74 14.56 -12.38
C ALA A 24 1.34 14.07 -10.98
N ASP A 25 0.51 13.04 -10.94
CA ASP A 25 0.16 12.38 -9.68
C ASP A 25 1.44 11.79 -9.06
N ILE A 26 1.70 12.14 -7.80
CA ILE A 26 2.93 11.75 -7.11
C ILE A 26 2.83 10.27 -6.79
N TRP A 27 3.88 9.50 -7.11
CA TRP A 27 3.95 8.10 -6.70
C TRP A 27 4.31 8.02 -5.21
N VAL A 28 3.52 7.29 -4.42
CA VAL A 28 3.69 7.19 -2.97
C VAL A 28 3.60 5.73 -2.52
N GLU A 29 4.27 5.44 -1.40
CA GLU A 29 4.11 4.21 -0.64
C GLU A 29 3.42 4.57 0.68
N GLU A 30 2.35 3.86 1.02
CA GLU A 30 1.50 4.22 2.14
C GLU A 30 1.04 2.97 2.89
N HIS A 31 0.95 3.11 4.21
CA HIS A 31 0.47 2.07 5.12
C HIS A 31 -1.02 2.26 5.43
N PHE A 32 -1.76 1.17 5.38
CA PHE A 32 -3.18 1.10 5.66
C PHE A 32 -3.51 0.00 6.64
N THR A 33 -4.58 0.20 7.40
CA THR A 33 -5.18 -0.81 8.26
C THR A 33 -6.57 -1.15 7.76
N ALA A 34 -6.87 -2.44 7.65
CA ALA A 34 -8.16 -2.94 7.18
C ALA A 34 -8.72 -3.96 8.17
N GLU A 35 -10.05 -4.07 8.23
CA GLU A 35 -10.73 -5.07 9.05
C GLU A 35 -11.35 -6.15 8.15
N VAL A 36 -11.06 -7.41 8.46
CA VAL A 36 -11.69 -8.56 7.82
C VAL A 36 -12.43 -9.37 8.87
N LYS A 37 -13.67 -9.76 8.54
CA LYS A 37 -14.50 -10.59 9.41
C LYS A 37 -14.41 -12.05 8.99
N TRP A 38 -14.06 -12.90 9.94
CA TRP A 38 -14.03 -14.34 9.76
C TRP A 38 -14.54 -15.01 11.05
N GLU A 39 -15.44 -15.98 10.91
CA GLU A 39 -16.11 -16.67 12.03
C GLU A 39 -16.66 -15.77 13.14
N GLY A 40 -17.24 -14.62 12.76
CA GLY A 40 -17.81 -13.67 13.71
C GLY A 40 -16.78 -12.84 14.49
N ARG A 41 -15.48 -13.02 14.23
CA ARG A 41 -14.39 -12.21 14.77
C ARG A 41 -13.91 -11.21 13.72
N THR A 42 -13.48 -10.03 14.19
CA THR A 42 -12.81 -9.03 13.35
C THR A 42 -11.31 -9.17 13.51
N HIS A 43 -10.61 -9.31 12.39
CA HIS A 43 -9.15 -9.33 12.32
C HIS A 43 -8.65 -8.05 11.65
N THR A 44 -7.67 -7.40 12.28
CA THR A 44 -6.98 -6.24 11.70
C THR A 44 -5.85 -6.74 10.81
N ILE A 45 -5.75 -6.15 9.62
CA ILE A 45 -4.71 -6.40 8.63
C ILE A 45 -3.96 -5.09 8.39
N GLU A 46 -2.65 -5.19 8.40
CA GLU A 46 -1.72 -4.15 7.97
C GLU A 46 -1.36 -4.37 6.51
N LEU A 47 -1.40 -3.31 5.71
CA LEU A 47 -1.22 -3.36 4.26
C LEU A 47 -0.35 -2.19 3.79
N TRP A 48 0.69 -2.49 3.03
CA TRP A 48 1.51 -1.51 2.34
C TRP A 48 1.19 -1.50 0.85
N LEU A 49 0.84 -0.33 0.33
CA LEU A 49 0.54 -0.13 -1.09
C LEU A 49 1.49 0.90 -1.70
N SER A 50 1.80 0.70 -2.98
CA SER A 50 2.55 1.64 -3.81
C SER A 50 1.69 2.07 -4.99
N GLY A 51 1.59 3.36 -5.28
CA GLY A 51 0.81 3.85 -6.41
C GLY A 51 0.63 5.37 -6.43
N PRO A 52 -0.14 5.90 -7.39
CA PRO A 52 -0.43 7.32 -7.48
C PRO A 52 -1.18 7.86 -6.25
N PHE A 53 -0.78 9.03 -5.75
CA PHE A 53 -1.32 9.66 -4.55
C PHE A 53 -2.85 9.84 -4.63
N THR A 54 -3.40 10.20 -5.80
CA THR A 54 -4.85 10.35 -5.93
C THR A 54 -5.60 9.02 -5.75
N TYR A 55 -4.97 7.89 -6.04
CA TYR A 55 -5.58 6.56 -5.90
C TYR A 55 -5.55 6.11 -4.44
N LEU A 56 -4.43 6.34 -3.75
CA LEU A 56 -4.23 5.89 -2.38
C LEU A 56 -4.88 6.79 -1.31
N ARG A 57 -4.88 8.12 -1.49
CA ARG A 57 -5.39 9.07 -0.46
C ARG A 57 -6.76 9.67 -0.78
N ARG A 58 -7.08 9.95 -2.05
CA ARG A 58 -8.38 10.52 -2.44
C ARG A 58 -9.37 9.49 -2.97
N GLY A 59 -8.86 8.39 -3.52
CA GLY A 59 -9.66 7.36 -4.18
C GLY A 59 -10.33 6.37 -3.23
N GLY A 60 -9.82 6.19 -2.01
CA GLY A 60 -10.10 5.01 -1.20
C GLY A 60 -9.35 3.81 -1.78
N TRP A 61 -8.31 3.36 -1.08
CA TRP A 61 -7.42 2.30 -1.56
C TRP A 61 -8.14 0.95 -1.72
N GLU A 62 -9.22 0.74 -0.95
CA GLU A 62 -10.00 -0.50 -0.87
C GLU A 62 -10.57 -0.92 -2.23
N LYS A 63 -10.94 0.05 -3.08
CA LYS A 63 -11.47 -0.24 -4.43
C LYS A 63 -10.39 -0.73 -5.40
N HIS A 64 -9.13 -0.50 -5.07
CA HIS A 64 -7.99 -0.84 -5.91
C HIS A 64 -7.37 -2.19 -5.57
N VAL A 65 -7.85 -2.87 -4.54
CA VAL A 65 -7.39 -4.20 -4.15
C VAL A 65 -8.54 -5.19 -3.99
N SER A 66 -8.24 -6.47 -4.12
CA SER A 66 -9.08 -7.60 -3.68
C SER A 66 -8.52 -8.14 -2.40
N ILE A 67 -9.42 -8.50 -1.48
CA ILE A 67 -9.09 -9.31 -0.32
C ILE A 67 -9.88 -10.61 -0.47
N ALA A 68 -9.19 -11.74 -0.50
CA ALA A 68 -9.78 -13.06 -0.60
C ALA A 68 -9.34 -13.92 0.60
N LEU A 69 -10.24 -14.81 1.01
CA LEU A 69 -10.02 -15.77 2.08
C LEU A 69 -10.07 -17.18 1.52
N HIS A 70 -9.10 -18.00 1.87
CA HIS A 70 -9.05 -19.40 1.46
C HIS A 70 -8.68 -20.29 2.66
N ALA A 71 -9.20 -21.52 2.71
CA ALA A 71 -8.89 -22.45 3.80
C ALA A 71 -7.43 -22.94 3.71
N VAL A 72 -6.74 -22.96 4.84
CA VAL A 72 -5.38 -23.54 5.00
C VAL A 72 -5.35 -24.44 6.24
N GLU A 73 -4.29 -25.24 6.41
CA GLU A 73 -4.22 -26.21 7.53
C GLU A 73 -4.30 -25.54 8.91
N GLU A 74 -3.71 -24.35 9.06
CA GLU A 74 -3.60 -23.63 10.33
C GLU A 74 -4.73 -22.62 10.59
N GLY A 75 -5.66 -22.44 9.66
CA GLY A 75 -6.73 -21.44 9.75
C GLY A 75 -7.25 -20.99 8.39
N VAL A 76 -7.31 -19.68 8.17
CA VAL A 76 -7.68 -19.11 6.88
C VAL A 76 -6.57 -18.23 6.32
N GLY A 77 -6.11 -18.56 5.12
CA GLY A 77 -5.17 -17.76 4.36
C GLY A 77 -5.84 -16.49 3.83
N LEU A 78 -5.05 -15.42 3.83
CA LEU A 78 -5.43 -14.11 3.33
C LEU A 78 -4.62 -13.80 2.07
N ASP A 79 -5.32 -13.56 0.97
CA ASP A 79 -4.72 -13.06 -0.27
C ASP A 79 -5.17 -11.64 -0.53
N ILE A 80 -4.19 -10.76 -0.76
CA ILE A 80 -4.43 -9.38 -1.17
C ILE A 80 -3.74 -9.12 -2.49
N ASP A 81 -4.55 -8.89 -3.51
CA ASP A 81 -4.10 -8.63 -4.89
C ASP A 81 -4.53 -7.25 -5.34
N SER A 82 -3.75 -6.68 -6.26
CA SER A 82 -4.15 -5.44 -6.91
C SER A 82 -5.20 -5.69 -7.99
N LYS A 83 -6.23 -4.84 -8.02
CA LYS A 83 -7.22 -4.74 -9.10
C LYS A 83 -6.87 -3.66 -10.12
N ASN A 84 -5.80 -2.90 -9.89
CA ASN A 84 -5.43 -1.76 -10.69
C ASN A 84 -3.95 -1.82 -11.06
N SER A 85 -3.61 -1.74 -12.35
CA SER A 85 -2.22 -1.84 -12.82
C SER A 85 -1.29 -0.73 -12.30
N LEU A 86 -1.85 0.36 -11.75
CA LEU A 86 -1.09 1.46 -11.15
C LEU A 86 -0.96 1.34 -9.63
N VAL A 87 -1.62 0.37 -9.01
CA VAL A 87 -1.49 0.09 -7.57
C VAL A 87 -0.80 -1.24 -7.40
N THR A 88 0.21 -1.29 -6.54
CA THR A 88 0.96 -2.51 -6.21
C THR A 88 0.81 -2.80 -4.74
N VAL A 89 0.51 -4.06 -4.41
CA VAL A 89 0.56 -4.56 -3.04
C VAL A 89 2.02 -4.88 -2.72
N LEU A 90 2.63 -4.11 -1.82
CA LEU A 90 4.03 -4.30 -1.43
C LEU A 90 4.16 -5.41 -0.38
N SER A 91 3.33 -5.33 0.65
CA SER A 91 3.31 -6.31 1.74
C SER A 91 1.98 -6.22 2.49
N TYR A 92 1.65 -7.30 3.20
CA TYR A 92 0.53 -7.30 4.13
C TYR A 92 0.72 -8.39 5.19
N ALA A 93 0.15 -8.14 6.36
CA ALA A 93 0.17 -9.06 7.49
C ALA A 93 -1.13 -8.94 8.31
N PRO A 94 -1.60 -10.02 8.94
CA PRO A 94 -1.08 -11.39 8.86
C PRO A 94 -1.42 -12.08 7.52
N LYS A 95 -0.65 -13.12 7.14
CA LYS A 95 -0.95 -13.97 5.96
C LYS A 95 -1.97 -15.06 6.25
N ILE A 96 -2.04 -15.48 7.51
CA ILE A 96 -2.96 -16.51 7.99
C ILE A 96 -3.72 -15.92 9.18
N LEU A 97 -5.04 -15.97 9.12
CA LEU A 97 -5.94 -15.69 10.22
C LEU A 97 -6.12 -17.01 10.99
N VAL A 98 -5.50 -17.08 12.16
CA VAL A 98 -5.66 -18.21 13.06
C VAL A 98 -6.85 -17.96 13.98
N HIS A 99 -7.49 -19.04 14.43
CA HIS A 99 -8.33 -18.98 15.60
C HIS A 99 -7.41 -18.55 16.75
N SER A 100 -7.58 -17.33 17.28
CA SER A 100 -6.86 -16.95 18.50
C SER A 100 -7.16 -18.03 19.54
N GLN A 101 -6.13 -18.81 19.92
CA GLN A 101 -6.18 -19.68 21.08
C GLN A 101 -6.20 -18.74 22.29
N GLU A 102 -7.39 -18.48 22.80
CA GLU A 102 -7.56 -18.03 24.19
C GLU A 102 -7.49 -19.24 25.12
#